data_AF-A0A4R6MDU4-F1
#
_entry.id   AF-A0A4R6MDU4-F1
#
_cell.length_a   1.000
_cell.length_b   1.000
_cell.length_c   1.000
_cell.angle_alpha   90.00
_cell.angle_beta   90.00
_cell.angle_gamma   90.00
#
_symmetry.space_group_name_H-M   'P 1'
#
loop_
_entity.id
_entity.type
_entity.pdbx_description
1 polymer ?
#
loop_
_entity_poly.entity_id
_entity_poly.type
_entity_poly.pdbx_seq_one_letter_code
_entity_poly.pdbx_strand_id
1 'polypeptide(L)'
;MNYDVFKDSLKKNPITLEVGDFSEDKKNTLDNEALFQLPFIAMTILMISKGMSKPLVSELGRLVGECLEQSMPAFKKSNQHIAWSANLRVRTVKAMSFLEMADLIEIENINGKVRITDLGKKVISRALEDEYSYLYCTLNNIARNYRNINKASKLELRLN
;
A
#
# COMPACT_ATOMS: atom_id res chain seq x y z
N MET A 1 -33.11 -33.42 -11.02
CA MET A 1 -34.00 -32.66 -11.94
C MET A 1 -33.49 -32.92 -13.35
N ASN A 2 -34.31 -33.52 -14.22
CA ASN A 2 -33.87 -33.99 -15.55
C ASN A 2 -33.79 -32.79 -16.52
N TYR A 3 -32.65 -32.62 -17.19
CA TYR A 3 -32.36 -31.51 -18.09
C TYR A 3 -33.42 -31.37 -19.21
N ASP A 4 -33.90 -32.49 -19.74
CA ASP A 4 -34.88 -32.48 -20.83
C ASP A 4 -36.23 -31.92 -20.39
N VAL A 5 -36.66 -32.24 -19.16
CA VAL A 5 -37.91 -31.72 -18.58
C VAL A 5 -37.83 -30.21 -18.36
N PHE A 6 -36.66 -29.72 -17.91
CA PHE A 6 -36.43 -28.29 -17.76
C PHE A 6 -36.42 -27.57 -19.12
N LYS A 7 -35.78 -28.14 -20.13
CA LYS A 7 -35.72 -27.56 -21.48
C LYS A 7 -37.10 -27.45 -22.14
N ASP A 8 -37.97 -28.45 -21.96
CA ASP A 8 -39.33 -28.39 -22.47
C ASP A 8 -40.23 -27.42 -21.68
N SER A 9 -39.94 -27.18 -20.40
CA SER A 9 -40.63 -26.16 -19.61
C SER A 9 -40.34 -24.73 -20.11
N LEU A 10 -39.12 -24.47 -20.58
CA LEU A 10 -38.71 -23.18 -21.13
C LEU A 10 -39.33 -22.86 -22.50
N LYS A 11 -39.73 -23.87 -23.27
CA LYS A 11 -40.47 -23.67 -24.53
C LYS A 11 -41.91 -23.20 -24.28
N LYS A 12 -42.51 -23.67 -23.18
CA LYS A 12 -43.91 -23.34 -22.82
C LYS A 12 -44.01 -22.00 -22.10
N ASN A 13 -43.02 -21.69 -21.26
CA ASN A 13 -42.91 -20.41 -20.55
C ASN A 13 -41.53 -19.81 -20.85
N PRO A 14 -41.38 -19.01 -21.92
CA PRO A 14 -40.12 -18.38 -22.23
C PRO A 14 -39.75 -17.42 -21.10
N ILE A 15 -38.66 -17.73 -20.40
CA ILE A 15 -38.11 -16.84 -19.38
C ILE A 15 -37.20 -15.86 -20.10
N THR A 16 -37.61 -14.60 -20.18
CA THR A 16 -36.76 -13.53 -20.67
C THR A 16 -35.78 -13.18 -19.56
N LEU A 17 -34.50 -13.52 -19.75
CA LEU A 17 -33.43 -13.04 -18.90
C LEU A 17 -32.92 -11.75 -19.53
N GLU A 18 -33.26 -10.62 -18.92
CA GLU A 18 -32.56 -9.37 -19.20
C GLU A 18 -31.13 -9.52 -18.69
N VAL A 19 -30.23 -9.85 -19.62
CA VAL A 19 -28.79 -9.74 -19.35
C VAL A 19 -28.51 -8.25 -19.35
N GLY A 20 -28.52 -7.66 -18.16
CA GLY A 20 -28.06 -6.29 -17.97
C GLY A 20 -26.69 -6.14 -18.62
N ASP A 21 -26.48 -5.03 -19.32
CA ASP A 21 -25.22 -4.75 -19.97
C ASP A 21 -24.11 -4.81 -18.92
N PHE A 22 -23.24 -5.84 -18.99
CA PHE A 22 -22.10 -5.96 -18.08
C PHE A 22 -21.06 -4.86 -18.31
N SER A 23 -21.33 -3.91 -19.22
CA SER A 23 -20.79 -2.57 -19.18
C SER A 23 -21.43 -1.76 -18.04
N GLU A 24 -21.38 -2.27 -16.81
CA GLU A 24 -21.24 -1.30 -15.73
C GLU A 24 -19.99 -0.50 -16.07
N ASP A 25 -20.15 0.82 -16.19
CA ASP A 25 -19.04 1.76 -16.13
C ASP A 25 -18.08 1.24 -15.06
N LYS A 26 -16.96 0.63 -15.47
CA LYS A 26 -15.80 0.46 -14.60
C LYS A 26 -15.40 1.88 -14.28
N LYS A 27 -16.07 2.50 -13.30
CA LYS A 27 -15.66 3.75 -12.68
C LYS A 27 -14.22 3.54 -12.34
N ASN A 28 -13.33 4.13 -13.16
CA ASN A 28 -11.89 3.99 -13.17
C ASN A 28 -11.36 3.59 -11.78
N THR A 29 -11.40 2.29 -11.49
CA THR A 29 -10.72 1.75 -10.33
C THR A 29 -9.32 1.63 -10.86
N LEU A 30 -8.47 2.56 -10.42
CA LEU A 30 -7.07 2.60 -10.79
C LEU A 30 -6.54 1.17 -10.69
N ASP A 31 -6.09 0.61 -11.81
CA ASP A 31 -5.58 -0.75 -11.81
C ASP A 31 -4.39 -0.77 -10.84
N ASN A 32 -4.40 -1.71 -9.89
CA ASN A 32 -3.49 -1.69 -8.74
C ASN A 32 -2.01 -1.67 -9.17
N GLU A 33 -1.68 -2.11 -10.39
CA GLU A 33 -0.33 -1.98 -10.97
C GLU A 33 0.14 -0.56 -11.27
N ALA A 34 -0.76 0.35 -11.68
CA ALA A 34 -0.44 1.73 -12.03
C ALA A 34 -0.24 2.62 -10.78
N LEU A 35 -0.83 2.21 -9.65
CA LEU A 35 -0.82 2.93 -8.40
C LEU A 35 0.50 2.83 -7.61
N PHE A 36 1.24 1.73 -7.79
CA PHE A 36 2.40 1.39 -6.97
C PHE A 36 3.71 1.74 -7.67
N GLN A 37 3.96 3.03 -7.88
CA GLN A 37 5.22 3.48 -8.47
C GLN A 37 6.39 3.23 -7.50
N LEU A 38 7.39 2.48 -7.97
CA LEU A 38 8.61 2.13 -7.23
C LEU A 38 9.30 3.32 -6.54
N PRO A 39 9.51 4.48 -7.22
CA PRO A 39 10.13 5.64 -6.60
C PRO A 39 9.36 6.14 -5.37
N PHE A 40 8.03 6.15 -5.44
CA PHE A 40 7.21 6.64 -4.35
C PHE A 40 7.18 5.67 -3.16
N ILE A 41 7.20 4.36 -3.42
CA ILE A 41 7.37 3.34 -2.38
C ILE A 41 8.73 3.51 -1.70
N ALA A 42 9.80 3.74 -2.46
CA ALA A 42 11.13 3.98 -1.91
C ALA A 42 11.15 5.23 -0.99
N MET A 43 10.53 6.33 -1.40
CA MET A 43 10.39 7.52 -0.55
C MET A 43 9.58 7.25 0.71
N THR A 44 8.53 6.43 0.61
CA THR A 44 7.73 6.00 1.77
C THR A 44 8.59 5.19 2.76
N ILE A 45 9.38 4.23 2.27
CA ILE A 45 10.30 3.44 3.10
C ILE A 45 11.34 4.36 3.77
N LEU A 46 11.90 5.34 3.07
CA LEU A 46 12.83 6.32 3.65
C LEU A 46 12.18 7.14 4.76
N MET A 47 10.94 7.62 4.56
CA MET A 47 10.20 8.34 5.60
C MET A 47 9.94 7.49 6.84
N ILE A 48 9.55 6.23 6.66
CA ILE A 48 9.32 5.28 7.76
C ILE A 48 10.65 5.03 8.50
N SER A 49 11.72 4.77 7.76
CA SER A 49 13.06 4.47 8.30
C SER A 49 13.72 5.67 8.99
N LYS A 50 13.35 6.90 8.60
CA LYS A 50 13.72 8.15 9.30
C LYS A 50 13.10 8.24 10.69
N GLY A 51 11.92 7.66 10.90
CA GLY A 51 11.21 7.71 12.18
C GLY A 51 11.99 7.14 13.36
N MET A 52 11.55 7.48 14.59
CA MET A 52 12.19 6.99 15.82
C MET A 52 12.05 5.47 16.01
N SER A 53 10.90 4.91 15.64
CA SER A 53 10.67 3.47 15.65
C SER A 53 11.21 2.90 14.33
N LYS A 54 12.20 2.02 14.40
CA LYS A 54 12.77 1.38 13.22
C LYS A 54 11.96 0.12 12.88
N PRO A 55 11.38 0.04 11.66
CA PRO A 55 10.55 -1.09 11.28
C PRO A 55 11.40 -2.34 11.07
N LEU A 56 10.81 -3.51 11.28
CA LEU A 56 11.39 -4.78 10.83
C LEU A 56 11.18 -4.95 9.32
N VAL A 57 12.13 -5.60 8.65
CA VAL A 57 12.01 -5.95 7.21
C VAL A 57 10.72 -6.73 6.93
N SER A 58 10.34 -7.66 7.82
CA SER A 58 9.12 -8.47 7.69
C SER A 58 7.82 -7.66 7.77
N GLU A 59 7.85 -6.50 8.43
CA GLU A 59 6.68 -5.63 8.62
C GLU A 59 6.56 -4.56 7.54
N LEU A 60 7.63 -4.33 6.75
CA LEU A 60 7.75 -3.19 5.85
C LEU A 60 6.60 -3.11 4.84
N GLY A 61 6.23 -4.25 4.23
CA GLY A 61 5.13 -4.31 3.27
C GLY A 61 3.79 -3.90 3.86
N ARG A 62 3.48 -4.38 5.07
CA ARG A 62 2.27 -4.00 5.81
C ARG A 62 2.27 -2.51 6.14
N LEU A 63 3.37 -2.02 6.72
CA LEU A 63 3.50 -0.62 7.15
C LEU A 63 3.42 0.37 5.99
N VAL A 64 4.05 0.05 4.85
CA VAL A 64 3.94 0.84 3.62
C VAL A 64 2.47 0.87 3.17
N GLY A 65 1.80 -0.27 3.08
CA GLY A 65 0.40 -0.31 2.64
C GLY A 65 -0.54 0.47 3.57
N GLU A 66 -0.43 0.29 4.88
CA GLU A 66 -1.22 1.04 5.86
C GLU A 66 -0.95 2.55 5.77
N CYS A 67 0.31 2.97 5.61
CA CYS A 67 0.63 4.38 5.43
C CYS A 67 0.03 4.94 4.15
N LEU A 68 0.04 4.19 3.04
CA LEU A 68 -0.52 4.62 1.76
C LEU A 68 -2.06 4.74 1.83
N GLU A 69 -2.74 3.74 2.40
CA GLU A 69 -4.19 3.75 2.62
C GLU A 69 -4.64 4.93 3.49
N GLN A 70 -3.91 5.21 4.57
CA GLN A 70 -4.27 6.29 5.49
C GLN A 70 -3.95 7.67 4.91
N SER A 71 -2.89 7.80 4.10
CA SER A 71 -2.42 9.08 3.56
C SER A 71 -3.15 9.52 2.29
N MET A 72 -3.72 8.59 1.51
CA MET A 72 -4.33 8.92 0.22
C MET A 72 -5.79 8.43 0.12
N PRO A 73 -6.74 9.35 -0.10
CA PRO A 73 -8.15 8.99 -0.26
C PRO A 73 -8.45 8.03 -1.42
N ALA A 74 -7.65 8.09 -2.50
CA ALA A 74 -7.80 7.22 -3.67
C ALA A 74 -7.64 5.73 -3.31
N PHE A 75 -6.85 5.43 -2.28
CA PHE A 75 -6.59 4.08 -1.81
C PHE A 75 -7.66 3.56 -0.84
N LYS A 76 -8.36 4.45 -0.11
CA LYS A 76 -9.42 4.09 0.85
C LYS A 76 -10.66 3.46 0.21
N LYS A 77 -10.93 3.75 -1.06
CA LYS A 77 -12.07 3.21 -1.81
C LYS A 77 -11.69 2.05 -2.73
N SER A 78 -10.43 1.61 -2.72
CA SER A 78 -10.03 0.45 -3.51
C SER A 78 -10.68 -0.80 -2.90
N ASN A 79 -11.28 -1.64 -3.75
CA ASN A 79 -11.95 -2.89 -3.33
C ASN A 79 -10.99 -3.95 -2.76
N GLN A 80 -9.69 -3.66 -2.68
CA GLN A 80 -8.66 -4.56 -2.18
C GLN A 80 -7.88 -3.83 -1.09
N HIS A 81 -7.86 -4.37 0.13
CA HIS A 81 -6.97 -3.86 1.18
C HIS A 81 -5.51 -3.91 0.70
N ILE A 82 -4.95 -2.75 0.39
CA ILE A 82 -3.62 -2.55 -0.18
C ILE A 82 -2.52 -3.04 0.76
N ALA A 83 -2.72 -2.92 2.08
CA ALA A 83 -1.84 -3.52 3.09
C ALA A 83 -1.62 -5.05 2.89
N TRP A 84 -2.57 -5.72 2.23
CA TRP A 84 -2.54 -7.14 1.93
C TRP A 84 -2.23 -7.45 0.45
N SER A 85 -1.99 -6.43 -0.37
CA SER A 85 -1.67 -6.61 -1.79
C SER A 85 -0.33 -7.30 -1.98
N ALA A 86 -0.36 -8.48 -2.61
CA ALA A 86 0.85 -9.21 -3.00
C ALA A 86 1.75 -8.38 -3.93
N ASN A 87 1.15 -7.62 -4.85
CA ASN A 87 1.89 -6.75 -5.77
C ASN A 87 2.62 -5.62 -5.02
N LEU A 88 1.96 -4.98 -4.06
CA LEU A 88 2.62 -3.97 -3.22
C LEU A 88 3.80 -4.60 -2.48
N ARG A 89 3.64 -5.79 -1.88
CA ARG A 89 4.72 -6.48 -1.16
C ARG A 89 5.94 -6.75 -2.04
N VAL A 90 5.73 -7.27 -3.26
CA VAL A 90 6.83 -7.49 -4.22
C VAL A 90 7.53 -6.17 -4.56
N ARG A 91 6.77 -5.10 -4.78
CA ARG A 91 7.33 -3.78 -5.09
C ARG A 91 8.03 -3.14 -3.89
N THR A 92 7.55 -3.36 -2.66
CA THR A 92 8.23 -2.95 -1.43
C THR A 92 9.58 -3.62 -1.29
N VAL A 93 9.67 -4.93 -1.56
CA VAL A 93 10.96 -5.65 -1.55
C VAL A 93 11.91 -5.06 -2.60
N LYS A 94 11.45 -4.85 -3.84
CA LYS A 94 12.26 -4.22 -4.90
C LYS A 94 12.74 -2.81 -4.52
N ALA A 95 11.85 -2.00 -3.94
CA ALA A 95 12.19 -0.66 -3.47
C ALA A 95 13.22 -0.69 -2.33
N MET A 96 13.05 -1.60 -1.37
CA MET A 96 13.98 -1.79 -0.27
C MET A 96 15.36 -2.21 -0.78
N SER A 97 15.43 -3.21 -1.67
CA SER A 97 16.70 -3.64 -2.26
C SER A 97 17.38 -2.51 -3.04
N PHE A 98 16.63 -1.69 -3.78
CA PHE A 98 17.18 -0.52 -4.44
C PHE A 98 17.78 0.48 -3.43
N LEU A 99 17.06 0.79 -2.35
CA LEU A 99 17.53 1.73 -1.33
C LEU A 99 18.79 1.22 -0.61
N GLU A 100 18.87 -0.09 -0.36
CA GLU A 100 20.04 -0.73 0.24
C GLU A 100 21.24 -0.71 -0.72
N MET A 101 21.03 -1.08 -1.99
CA MET A 101 22.07 -1.00 -3.03
C MET A 101 22.58 0.44 -3.26
N ALA A 102 21.72 1.43 -3.04
CA ALA A 102 22.04 2.85 -3.17
C ALA A 102 22.62 3.48 -1.87
N ASP A 103 22.86 2.68 -0.83
CA ASP A 103 23.36 3.13 0.48
C ASP A 103 22.49 4.22 1.14
N LEU A 104 21.18 4.18 0.89
CA LEU A 104 20.18 5.09 1.47
C LEU A 104 19.55 4.52 2.75
N ILE A 105 19.57 3.20 2.87
CA ILE A 105 19.19 2.46 4.07
C ILE A 105 20.21 1.36 4.35
N GLU A 106 20.24 0.89 5.59
CA GLU A 106 21.00 -0.26 6.03
C GLU A 106 20.05 -1.23 6.79
N ILE A 107 20.30 -2.53 6.66
CA ILE A 107 19.58 -3.56 7.41
C ILE A 107 20.49 -4.06 8.55
N GLU A 108 20.03 -3.93 9.78
CA GLU A 108 20.78 -4.42 10.93
C GLU A 108 20.76 -5.95 11.00
N ASN A 109 21.95 -6.56 10.91
CA ASN A 109 22.09 -8.03 10.94
C ASN A 109 21.54 -8.70 12.21
N ILE A 110 21.57 -8.01 13.35
CA ILE A 110 21.21 -8.61 14.66
C ILE A 110 19.69 -8.74 14.84
N ASN A 111 18.92 -7.78 14.31
CA ASN A 111 17.48 -7.68 14.60
C ASN A 111 16.61 -7.46 13.36
N GLY A 112 17.20 -7.42 12.15
CA GLY A 112 16.48 -7.22 10.89
C GLY A 112 15.77 -5.88 10.79
N LYS A 113 16.20 -4.86 11.54
CA LYS A 113 15.60 -3.52 11.49
C LYS A 113 16.19 -2.70 10.36
N VAL A 114 15.32 -1.94 9.70
CA VAL A 114 15.72 -1.00 8.65
C VAL A 114 16.09 0.34 9.27
N ARG A 115 17.30 0.82 8.98
CA ARG A 115 17.79 2.14 9.38
C ARG A 115 18.09 2.99 8.17
N ILE A 116 17.96 4.30 8.36
CA ILE A 116 18.30 5.28 7.34
C ILE A 116 19.76 5.70 7.51
N THR A 117 20.51 5.74 6.42
CA THR A 117 21.89 6.26 6.41
C THR A 117 21.88 7.79 6.43
N ASP A 118 23.05 8.41 6.59
CA ASP A 118 23.15 9.86 6.47
C ASP A 118 22.87 10.36 5.04
N LEU A 119 23.19 9.56 4.02
CA LEU A 119 22.82 9.85 2.65
C LEU A 119 21.30 9.80 2.46
N GLY A 120 20.63 8.77 2.97
CA GLY A 120 19.17 8.69 2.97
C GLY A 120 18.50 9.88 3.67
N LYS A 121 19.05 10.34 4.80
CA LYS A 121 18.58 11.54 5.50
C LYS A 121 18.70 12.80 4.65
N LYS A 122 19.75 12.94 3.84
CA LYS A 122 19.92 14.08 2.93
C LYS A 122 18.90 14.03 1.79
N VAL A 123 18.72 12.87 1.16
CA VAL A 123 17.73 12.68 0.08
C VAL A 123 16.32 13.07 0.55
N ILE A 124 15.92 12.57 1.72
CA ILE A 124 14.57 12.85 2.21
C ILE A 124 14.40 14.28 2.72
N SER A 125 15.46 14.90 3.26
CA SER A 125 15.43 16.32 3.62
C SER A 125 15.27 17.17 2.36
N ARG A 126 15.99 16.84 1.27
CA ARG A 126 15.87 17.54 0.00
C ARG A 126 14.46 17.47 -0.59
N ALA A 127 13.80 16.32 -0.46
CA ALA A 127 12.42 16.12 -0.89
C ALA A 127 11.39 16.86 -0.01
N LEU A 128 11.80 17.31 1.19
CA LEU A 128 10.97 18.08 2.12
C LEU A 128 11.29 19.58 2.12
N GLU A 129 12.19 20.06 1.24
CA GLU A 129 12.55 21.49 1.18
C GLU A 129 11.44 22.36 0.59
N ASP A 130 10.66 21.84 -0.37
CA ASP A 130 9.56 22.58 -0.97
C ASP A 130 8.26 22.33 -0.21
N GLU A 131 8.00 23.20 0.78
CA GLU A 131 6.85 23.13 1.70
C GLU A 131 5.48 23.23 0.99
N TYR A 132 5.44 23.75 -0.24
CA TYR A 132 4.20 23.89 -1.01
C TYR A 132 3.97 22.73 -1.98
N SER A 133 4.92 21.81 -2.12
CA SER A 133 4.78 20.67 -3.01
C SER A 133 3.80 19.61 -2.48
N TYR A 134 3.09 18.95 -3.40
CA TYR A 134 2.27 17.77 -3.05
C TYR A 134 3.10 16.65 -2.41
N LEU A 135 4.36 16.51 -2.83
CA LEU A 135 5.28 15.54 -2.27
C LEU A 135 5.54 15.82 -0.79
N TYR A 136 5.85 17.07 -0.42
CA TYR A 136 6.04 17.47 0.96
C TYR A 136 4.83 17.14 1.84
N CYS A 137 3.63 17.53 1.40
CA CYS A 137 2.40 17.25 2.14
C CYS A 137 2.20 15.74 2.33
N THR A 138 2.39 14.97 1.26
CA THR A 138 2.22 13.51 1.27
C THR A 138 3.20 12.80 2.19
N LEU A 139 4.49 13.13 2.11
CA LEU A 139 5.53 12.53 2.96
C LEU A 139 5.32 12.87 4.44
N ASN A 140 4.88 14.10 4.75
CA ASN A 140 4.54 14.48 6.12
C ASN A 140 3.32 13.72 6.65
N ASN A 141 2.31 13.48 5.81
CA ASN A 141 1.16 12.65 6.18
C ASN A 141 1.58 11.20 6.43
N ILE A 142 2.45 10.63 5.59
CA ILE A 142 3.04 9.29 5.81
C ILE A 142 3.76 9.24 7.16
N ALA A 143 4.61 10.23 7.48
CA ALA A 143 5.32 10.27 8.75
C ALA A 143 4.41 10.42 9.98
N ARG A 144 3.29 11.12 9.84
CA ARG A 144 2.25 11.22 10.88
C ARG A 144 1.55 9.88 11.07
N ASN A 145 1.11 9.26 9.98
CA ASN A 145 0.41 7.97 10.01
C ASN A 145 1.30 6.86 10.56
N TYR A 146 2.57 6.79 10.17
CA TYR A 146 3.50 5.83 10.75
C TYR A 146 3.67 6.00 12.27
N ARG A 147 3.73 7.24 12.77
CA ARG A 147 3.77 7.50 14.22
C ARG A 147 2.47 7.06 14.91
N ASN A 148 1.32 7.26 14.27
CA ASN A 148 0.03 6.86 14.80
C ASN A 148 -0.12 5.34 14.86
N ILE A 149 0.28 4.62 13.81
CA ILE A 149 0.30 3.15 13.77
C ILE A 149 1.15 2.60 14.92
N ASN A 150 2.39 3.11 15.08
CA ASN A 150 3.26 2.69 16.18
C ASN A 150 2.67 2.99 17.57
N LYS A 151 1.96 4.11 17.74
CA LYS A 151 1.30 4.45 19.00
C LYS A 151 0.14 3.50 19.29
N ALA A 152 -0.69 3.20 18.29
CA ALA A 152 -1.81 2.27 18.40
C ALA A 152 -1.32 0.88 18.82
N SER A 153 -0.32 0.33 18.12
CA SER A 153 0.25 -0.99 18.46
C SER A 153 0.82 -1.04 19.88
N LYS A 154 1.44 0.05 20.36
CA LYS A 154 1.94 0.12 21.75
C LYS A 154 0.84 0.19 22.80
N LEU A 155 -0.30 0.78 22.47
CA LEU A 155 -1.46 0.85 23.37
C LEU A 155 -2.14 -0.51 23.48
N GLU A 156 -2.35 -1.19 22.35
CA GLU A 156 -2.89 -2.55 22.31
C GLU A 156 -2.07 -3.53 23.14
N LEU A 157 -0.73 -3.44 23.04
CA LEU A 157 0.18 -4.30 23.79
C LEU A 157 0.20 -4.04 25.31
N ARG A 158 -0.33 -2.89 25.77
CA ARG A 158 -0.47 -2.57 27.21
C ARG A 158 -1.82 -2.97 27.79
N LEU A 159 -2.80 -3.26 26.93
CA LEU A 159 -4.16 -3.65 27.32
C LEU A 159 -4.31 -5.18 27.43
N ASN A 160 -3.38 -5.94 26.85
CA ASN A 160 -3.24 -7.38 26.98
C ASN A 160 -2.13 -7.73 27.99
#